data_AF-A0A3D1J613-F1
#
_entry.id   AF-A0A3D1J613-F1
#
_cell.length_a   1.000
_cell.length_b   1.000
_cell.length_c   1.000
_cell.angle_alpha   90.00
_cell.angle_beta   90.00
_cell.angle_gamma   90.00
#
_symmetry.space_group_name_H-M   'P 1'
#
loop_
_entity.id
_entity.type
_entity.pdbx_description
1 polymer ?
#
loop_
_entity_poly.entity_id
_entity_poly.type
_entity_poly.pdbx_seq_one_letter_code
_entity_poly.pdbx_strand_id
1 'polypeptide(L)'
;MKRKILYGLGLGICLVSIFFGWKIYQNSTRTIVSIDDMLEIRLEKKDNKLNLSGKIDMGAFERISNWGAVQKEGVIYVYIMKTKAIIQSKNLDIDLNDVIISDSNEKPSKVYLVSGSEIEVKFDDDPRKDYIDVMNYDDKTLIFTF
;
A
#
# COMPACT_ATOMS: atom_id res chain seq x y z
N MET A 1 16.24 37.41 -26.68
CA MET A 1 15.52 36.13 -26.91
C MET A 1 16.26 34.92 -26.32
N LYS A 2 17.55 34.69 -26.65
CA LYS A 2 18.35 33.55 -26.17
C LYS A 2 18.43 33.37 -24.63
N ARG A 3 18.55 34.47 -23.87
CA ARG A 3 18.56 34.41 -22.38
C ARG A 3 17.24 33.90 -21.79
N LYS A 4 16.08 34.29 -22.34
CA LYS A 4 14.77 33.86 -21.85
C LYS A 4 14.55 32.35 -22.06
N ILE A 5 15.04 31.81 -23.18
CA ILE A 5 15.00 30.37 -23.47
C ILE A 5 15.88 29.59 -22.50
N LEU A 6 17.08 30.10 -22.18
CA LEU A 6 17.98 29.47 -21.21
C LEU A 6 17.39 29.43 -19.80
N TYR A 7 16.76 30.52 -19.35
CA TYR A 7 16.04 30.53 -18.05
C TYR A 7 14.85 29.58 -18.04
N GLY A 8 14.09 29.49 -19.15
CA GLY A 8 12.98 28.55 -19.28
C GLY A 8 13.44 27.08 -19.19
N LEU A 9 14.52 26.73 -19.89
CA LEU A 9 15.13 25.40 -19.81
C LEU A 9 15.67 25.09 -18.41
N GLY A 10 16.37 26.05 -17.79
CA GLY A 10 16.89 25.88 -16.42
C GLY A 10 15.78 25.64 -15.40
N LEU A 11 14.67 26.40 -15.48
CA LEU A 11 13.50 26.20 -14.64
C LEU A 11 12.87 24.83 -14.89
N GLY A 12 12.76 24.41 -16.16
CA GLY A 12 12.24 23.10 -16.53
C GLY A 12 13.04 21.96 -15.91
N ILE A 13 14.38 22.00 -16.03
CA ILE A 13 15.27 20.99 -15.42
C ILE A 13 15.10 20.97 -13.90
N CYS A 14 15.06 22.14 -13.24
CA CYS A 14 14.86 22.21 -11.79
C CYS A 14 13.54 21.55 -11.36
N LEU A 15 12.43 21.84 -12.05
CA LEU A 15 11.12 21.25 -11.75
C LEU A 15 11.12 19.73 -11.93
N VAL A 16 11.77 19.23 -12.98
CA VAL A 16 11.91 17.80 -13.24
C VAL A 16 12.74 17.13 -12.14
N SER A 17 13.89 17.71 -11.76
CA SER A 17 14.74 17.18 -10.69
C SER A 17 14.02 17.16 -9.34
N ILE A 18 13.26 18.21 -9.01
CA ILE A 18 12.46 18.26 -7.77
C ILE A 18 11.39 17.18 -7.79
N PHE A 19 10.70 16.98 -8.92
CA PHE A 19 9.67 15.95 -9.05
C PHE A 19 10.24 14.53 -8.86
N PHE A 20 11.35 14.20 -9.52
CA PHE A 20 11.99 12.89 -9.36
C PHE A 20 12.61 12.71 -7.97
N GLY A 21 13.29 13.73 -7.43
CA GLY A 21 13.84 13.70 -6.07
C GLY A 21 12.74 13.46 -5.03
N TRP A 22 11.59 14.10 -5.20
CA TRP A 22 10.42 13.88 -4.36
C TRP A 22 9.90 12.43 -4.46
N LYS A 23 9.83 11.87 -5.67
CA LYS A 23 9.41 10.46 -5.86
C LYS A 23 10.38 9.45 -5.22
N ILE A 24 11.68 9.68 -5.36
CA ILE A 24 12.72 8.84 -4.73
C ILE A 24 12.58 8.90 -3.21
N TYR A 25 12.41 10.10 -2.65
CA TYR A 25 12.19 10.29 -1.21
C TYR A 25 10.91 9.60 -0.70
N GLN A 26 9.81 9.65 -1.45
CA GLN A 26 8.59 8.90 -1.09
C GLN A 26 8.85 7.40 -1.07
N ASN A 27 9.55 6.88 -2.08
CA ASN A 27 9.85 5.45 -2.14
C ASN A 27 10.76 5.00 -1.00
N SER A 28 11.76 5.80 -0.62
CA SER A 28 12.68 5.46 0.47
C SER A 28 12.06 5.56 1.87
N THR A 29 10.92 6.26 2.00
CA THR A 29 10.18 6.39 3.27
C THR A 29 8.96 5.48 3.33
N ARG A 30 8.80 4.58 2.35
CA ARG A 30 7.69 3.64 2.32
C ARG A 30 7.92 2.57 3.39
N THR A 31 6.91 2.37 4.22
CA THR A 31 6.95 1.39 5.31
C THR A 31 5.58 0.79 5.53
N ILE A 32 5.51 -0.38 6.15
CA ILE A 32 4.26 -1.04 6.50
C ILE A 32 3.70 -0.37 7.76
N VAL A 33 2.39 -0.17 7.75
CA VAL A 33 1.65 0.39 8.87
C VAL A 33 1.59 -0.67 9.98
N SER A 34 1.90 -0.29 11.22
CA SER A 34 1.71 -1.16 12.38
C SER A 34 0.23 -1.46 12.59
N ILE A 35 -0.12 -2.65 13.06
CA ILE A 35 -1.52 -2.97 13.42
C ILE A 35 -2.07 -2.00 14.48
N ASP A 36 -1.24 -1.53 15.41
CA ASP A 36 -1.66 -0.56 16.44
C ASP A 36 -2.09 0.79 15.83
N ASP A 37 -1.53 1.15 14.67
CA ASP A 37 -1.90 2.36 13.93
C ASP A 37 -3.19 2.15 13.10
N MET A 38 -3.69 0.92 12.93
CA MET A 38 -4.85 0.59 12.08
C MET A 38 -6.16 0.72 12.85
N LEU A 39 -6.77 1.90 12.83
CA LEU A 39 -7.98 2.23 13.58
C LEU A 39 -9.26 1.90 12.80
N GLU A 40 -10.13 1.09 13.41
CA GLU A 40 -11.46 0.79 12.88
C GLU A 40 -11.44 0.15 11.47
N ILE A 41 -10.36 -0.58 11.13
CA ILE A 41 -10.33 -1.30 9.85
C ILE A 41 -11.38 -2.40 9.86
N ARG A 42 -12.26 -2.38 8.87
CA ARG A 42 -13.36 -3.32 8.70
C ARG A 42 -13.43 -3.79 7.26
N LEU A 43 -13.80 -5.05 7.12
CA LEU A 43 -14.14 -5.62 5.83
C LEU A 43 -15.66 -5.78 5.73
N GLU A 44 -16.25 -5.22 4.68
CA GLU A 44 -17.67 -5.35 4.41
C GLU A 44 -17.91 -5.90 3.01
N LYS A 45 -18.89 -6.79 2.88
CA LYS A 45 -19.34 -7.28 1.59
C LYS A 45 -20.43 -6.36 1.06
N LYS A 46 -20.13 -5.59 0.00
CA LYS A 46 -21.07 -4.67 -0.64
C LYS A 46 -21.08 -4.91 -2.15
N ASP A 47 -22.26 -5.12 -2.75
CA ASP A 47 -22.42 -5.30 -4.20
C ASP A 47 -21.51 -6.41 -4.79
N ASN A 48 -21.39 -7.55 -4.10
CA ASN A 48 -20.45 -8.65 -4.40
C ASN A 48 -18.95 -8.29 -4.36
N LYS A 49 -18.60 -7.12 -3.84
CA LYS A 49 -17.23 -6.68 -3.60
C LYS A 49 -16.86 -6.77 -2.12
N LEU A 50 -15.60 -7.09 -1.85
CA LEU A 50 -15.03 -7.07 -0.51
C LEU A 50 -14.37 -5.70 -0.30
N ASN A 51 -15.06 -4.80 0.41
CA ASN A 51 -14.55 -3.45 0.62
C ASN A 51 -13.88 -3.34 1.98
N LEU A 52 -12.58 -3.04 1.97
CA LEU A 52 -11.79 -2.77 3.15
C LEU A 52 -11.81 -1.27 3.41
N SER A 53 -12.37 -0.87 4.55
CA SER A 53 -12.48 0.53 4.93
C SER A 53 -12.02 0.76 6.35
N GLY A 54 -11.62 1.99 6.65
CA GLY A 54 -11.24 2.38 8.01
C GLY A 54 -10.30 3.58 8.01
N LYS A 55 -9.59 3.77 9.12
CA LYS A 55 -8.65 4.86 9.31
C LYS A 55 -7.32 4.32 9.78
N ILE A 56 -6.27 5.07 9.50
CA ILE A 56 -4.95 4.79 10.04
C ILE A 56 -4.49 6.02 10.82
N ASP A 57 -4.00 5.80 12.04
CA ASP A 57 -3.28 6.83 12.75
C ASP A 57 -1.89 7.02 12.13
N MET A 58 -1.61 8.26 11.76
CA MET A 58 -0.40 8.58 11.03
C MET A 58 -0.08 10.07 11.19
N GLY A 59 1.21 10.36 11.04
CA GLY A 59 1.74 11.71 11.21
C GLY A 59 1.17 12.71 10.20
N ALA A 60 1.34 14.01 10.50
CA ALA A 60 0.87 15.10 9.64
C ALA A 60 1.45 15.06 8.21
N PHE A 61 2.62 14.45 8.05
CA PHE A 61 3.35 14.34 6.78
C PHE A 61 3.36 12.92 6.24
N GLU A 62 2.28 12.17 6.43
CA GLU A 62 2.16 10.78 5.98
C GLU A 62 0.87 10.56 5.19
N ARG A 63 0.92 9.59 4.28
CA ARG A 63 -0.25 9.12 3.56
C ARG A 63 -0.15 7.61 3.34
N ILE A 64 -1.30 6.98 3.14
CA ILE A 64 -1.38 5.63 2.56
C ILE A 64 -0.72 5.66 1.17
N SER A 65 0.25 4.79 0.94
CA SER A 65 1.02 4.73 -0.31
C SER A 65 0.58 3.59 -1.22
N ASN A 66 0.34 2.41 -0.64
CA ASN A 66 -0.05 1.20 -1.34
C ASN A 66 -0.61 0.19 -0.34
N TRP A 67 -1.21 -0.87 -0.84
CA TRP A 67 -1.72 -2.00 -0.10
C TRP A 67 -1.58 -3.25 -0.97
N GLY A 68 -1.67 -4.43 -0.36
CA GLY A 68 -1.67 -5.69 -1.09
C GLY A 68 -2.35 -6.78 -0.28
N ALA A 69 -2.81 -7.81 -0.98
CA ALA A 69 -3.45 -8.96 -0.38
C ALA A 69 -2.99 -10.26 -1.04
N VAL A 70 -2.67 -11.27 -0.23
CA VAL A 70 -2.28 -12.60 -0.70
C VAL A 70 -3.19 -13.65 -0.08
N GLN A 71 -3.71 -14.55 -0.90
CA GLN A 71 -4.47 -15.70 -0.45
C GLN A 71 -3.61 -16.97 -0.45
N LYS A 72 -3.54 -17.62 0.72
CA LYS A 72 -2.87 -18.91 0.91
C LYS A 72 -3.71 -19.80 1.82
N GLU A 73 -3.92 -21.05 1.43
CA GLU A 73 -4.67 -22.05 2.23
C GLU A 73 -6.02 -21.52 2.73
N GLY A 74 -6.78 -20.87 1.84
CA GLY A 74 -8.09 -20.29 2.18
C GLY A 74 -8.05 -19.10 3.15
N VAL A 75 -6.88 -18.50 3.42
CA VAL A 75 -6.73 -17.32 4.26
C VAL A 75 -6.17 -16.15 3.44
N ILE A 76 -6.80 -14.98 3.55
CA ILE A 76 -6.33 -13.74 2.92
C ILE A 76 -5.54 -12.94 3.95
N TYR A 77 -4.31 -12.57 3.60
CA TYR A 77 -3.44 -11.69 4.38
C TYR A 77 -3.32 -10.36 3.69
N VAL A 78 -3.65 -9.28 4.40
CA VAL A 78 -3.66 -7.92 3.87
C VAL A 78 -2.66 -7.06 4.62
N TYR A 79 -1.82 -6.33 3.91
CA TYR A 79 -0.92 -5.33 4.49
C TYR A 79 -1.20 -3.96 3.87
N ILE A 80 -0.89 -2.91 4.62
CA ILE A 80 -1.06 -1.52 4.19
C ILE A 80 0.26 -0.79 4.40
N MET A 81 0.67 0.00 3.42
CA MET A 81 1.89 0.79 3.46
C MET A 81 1.57 2.28 3.56
N LYS A 82 2.40 3.00 4.32
CA LYS A 82 2.43 4.46 4.37
C LYS A 82 3.75 4.99 3.82
N THR A 83 3.75 6.24 3.38
CA THR A 83 4.93 7.00 2.93
C THR A 83 4.85 8.44 3.42
N LYS A 84 5.98 9.15 3.44
CA LYS A 84 5.97 10.59 3.70
C LYS A 84 5.32 11.34 2.54
N ALA A 85 4.43 12.27 2.85
CA ALA A 85 3.77 13.11 1.87
C ALA A 85 3.40 14.49 2.42
N ILE A 86 3.29 15.46 1.51
CA ILE A 86 2.82 16.82 1.83
C ILE A 86 1.30 16.83 2.02
N ILE A 87 0.57 16.03 1.23
CA ILE A 87 -0.87 15.87 1.33
C ILE A 87 -1.14 14.58 2.09
N GLN A 88 -1.83 14.73 3.23
CA GLN A 88 -2.21 13.63 4.09
C GLN A 88 -3.37 12.83 3.50
N SER A 89 -3.32 11.50 3.67
CA SER A 89 -4.45 10.61 3.38
C SER A 89 -4.49 9.50 4.43
N LYS A 90 -5.45 9.59 5.36
CA LYS A 90 -5.64 8.64 6.48
C LYS A 90 -6.75 7.62 6.25
N ASN A 91 -7.68 7.92 5.34
CA ASN A 91 -8.85 7.09 5.11
C ASN A 91 -8.50 5.96 4.16
N LEU A 92 -8.91 4.76 4.52
CA LEU A 92 -8.80 3.55 3.72
C LEU A 92 -10.17 3.27 3.10
N ASP A 93 -10.21 3.06 1.79
CA ASP A 93 -11.39 2.61 1.04
C ASP A 93 -10.88 1.84 -0.19
N ILE A 94 -10.89 0.51 -0.12
CA ILE A 94 -10.22 -0.39 -1.07
C ILE A 94 -11.13 -1.56 -1.42
N ASP A 95 -11.32 -1.80 -2.71
CA ASP A 95 -11.86 -3.07 -3.20
C ASP A 95 -10.77 -4.14 -3.20
N LEU A 96 -10.88 -5.10 -2.28
CA LEU A 96 -9.91 -6.19 -2.15
C LEU A 96 -9.97 -7.18 -3.31
N ASN A 97 -11.09 -7.28 -4.03
CA ASN A 97 -11.22 -8.24 -5.13
C ASN A 97 -10.20 -7.98 -6.25
N ASP A 98 -9.78 -6.73 -6.43
CA ASP A 98 -8.86 -6.32 -7.50
C ASP A 98 -7.37 -6.48 -7.11
N VAL A 99 -7.09 -6.80 -5.85
CA VAL A 99 -5.72 -6.86 -5.29
C VAL A 99 -5.36 -8.17 -4.61
N ILE A 100 -6.31 -9.11 -4.48
CA ILE A 100 -6.01 -10.45 -3.97
C ILE A 100 -5.26 -11.24 -5.05
N ILE A 101 -3.99 -11.52 -4.79
CA ILE A 101 -3.23 -12.52 -5.53
C ILE A 101 -3.46 -13.86 -4.83
N SER A 102 -4.08 -14.82 -5.52
CA SER A 102 -4.34 -16.15 -4.96
C SER A 102 -3.45 -17.20 -5.62
N ASP A 103 -2.66 -17.88 -4.79
CA ASP A 103 -1.98 -19.12 -5.18
C ASP A 103 -2.84 -20.36 -4.89
N SER A 104 -4.05 -20.17 -4.34
CA SER A 104 -4.93 -21.23 -3.85
C SER A 104 -6.25 -21.30 -4.64
N ASN A 105 -6.67 -22.53 -4.95
CA ASN A 105 -8.00 -22.83 -5.50
C ASN A 105 -9.08 -22.91 -4.41
N GLU A 106 -8.71 -22.78 -3.14
CA GLU A 106 -9.65 -22.86 -2.02
C GLU A 106 -10.47 -21.58 -1.91
N LYS A 107 -11.70 -21.68 -1.38
CA LYS A 107 -12.49 -20.49 -1.08
C LYS A 107 -11.91 -19.78 0.14
N PRO A 108 -11.87 -18.44 0.15
CA PRO A 108 -11.51 -17.68 1.34
C PRO A 108 -12.40 -18.03 2.53
N SER A 109 -11.78 -18.19 3.69
CA SER A 109 -12.43 -18.50 4.96
C SER A 109 -12.23 -17.40 6.00
N LYS A 110 -11.07 -16.73 5.98
CA LYS A 110 -10.70 -15.67 6.92
C LYS A 110 -9.86 -14.60 6.24
N VAL A 111 -9.91 -13.39 6.78
CA VAL A 111 -9.05 -12.27 6.38
C VAL A 111 -8.32 -11.70 7.59
N TYR A 112 -7.00 -11.58 7.49
CA TYR A 112 -6.15 -10.96 8.49
C TYR A 112 -5.51 -9.68 7.94
N LEU A 113 -5.40 -8.66 8.81
CA LEU A 113 -4.40 -7.63 8.65
C LEU A 113 -3.08 -8.13 9.19
N VAL A 114 -1.99 -7.76 8.55
CA VAL A 114 -0.64 -8.11 8.96
C VAL A 114 0.26 -6.88 8.93
N SER A 115 1.22 -6.85 9.85
CA SER A 115 2.31 -5.87 9.85
C SER A 115 3.62 -6.53 10.23
N GLY A 116 4.72 -6.05 9.68
CA GLY A 116 6.03 -6.55 10.04
C GLY A 116 7.12 -5.90 9.21
N SER A 117 8.32 -5.87 9.77
CA SER A 117 9.52 -5.37 9.08
C SER A 117 10.04 -6.32 8.01
N GLU A 118 9.68 -7.60 8.10
CA GLU A 118 10.14 -8.70 7.23
C GLU A 118 9.19 -9.03 6.07
N ILE A 119 8.08 -8.29 5.91
CA ILE A 119 7.19 -8.47 4.76
C ILE A 119 7.95 -7.99 3.52
N GLU A 120 8.53 -8.95 2.79
CA GLU A 120 9.29 -8.69 1.59
C GLU A 120 8.35 -8.51 0.39
N VAL A 121 8.32 -7.28 -0.14
CA VAL A 121 7.70 -7.00 -1.44
C VAL A 121 8.77 -7.26 -2.51
N LYS A 122 8.78 -8.46 -3.10
CA LYS A 122 9.69 -8.78 -4.21
C LYS A 122 9.06 -8.29 -5.51
N PHE A 123 9.70 -7.27 -6.08
CA PHE A 123 9.38 -6.79 -7.43
C PHE A 123 10.03 -7.77 -8.42
N ASP A 124 9.23 -8.52 -9.17
CA ASP A 124 9.71 -9.35 -10.29
C ASP A 124 9.51 -8.56 -11.60
N ASP A 125 10.24 -8.92 -12.67
CA ASP A 125 10.18 -8.21 -13.96
C ASP A 125 8.81 -8.36 -14.67
N ASP A 126 7.97 -9.29 -14.21
CA ASP A 126 6.56 -9.42 -14.61
C ASP A 126 5.66 -8.84 -13.50
N PRO A 127 5.03 -7.67 -13.69
CA PRO A 127 4.20 -7.02 -12.65
C PRO A 127 2.94 -7.82 -12.26
N ARG A 128 2.65 -8.94 -12.94
CA ARG A 128 1.60 -9.91 -12.53
C ARG A 128 2.12 -11.00 -11.59
N LYS A 129 3.43 -11.04 -11.36
CA LYS A 129 4.15 -11.98 -10.49
C LYS A 129 4.85 -11.29 -9.32
N ASP A 130 4.53 -10.02 -9.07
CA ASP A 130 4.91 -9.32 -7.83
C ASP A 130 4.26 -10.03 -6.65
N TYR A 131 4.94 -11.08 -6.18
CA TYR A 131 4.54 -11.83 -5.01
C TYR A 131 5.08 -11.10 -3.79
N ILE A 132 4.17 -10.54 -3.00
CA ILE A 132 4.52 -10.10 -1.67
C ILE A 132 4.57 -11.35 -0.80
N ASP A 133 5.74 -11.68 -0.26
CA ASP A 133 5.84 -12.75 0.73
C ASP A 133 5.35 -12.21 2.07
N VAL A 134 4.02 -12.18 2.21
CA VAL A 134 3.33 -11.73 3.41
C VAL A 134 3.51 -12.73 4.55
N MET A 135 4.23 -13.85 4.42
CA MET A 135 4.31 -14.86 5.48
C MET A 135 5.27 -14.50 6.62
N ASN A 136 6.23 -13.60 6.40
CA ASN A 136 7.12 -13.09 7.43
C ASN A 136 6.57 -11.76 7.98
N TYR A 137 5.47 -11.84 8.73
CA TYR A 137 4.95 -10.71 9.51
C TYR A 137 5.29 -10.88 10.99
N ASP A 138 5.42 -9.74 11.67
CA ASP A 138 5.64 -9.71 13.11
C ASP A 138 4.30 -9.85 13.85
N ASP A 139 3.25 -9.21 13.33
CA ASP A 139 1.94 -9.15 13.94
C ASP A 139 0.80 -9.43 12.94
N LYS A 140 -0.32 -9.96 13.45
CA LYS A 140 -1.57 -10.13 12.70
C LYS A 140 -2.82 -9.90 13.54
N THR A 141 -3.89 -9.44 12.89
CA THR A 141 -5.22 -9.31 13.51
C THR A 141 -6.31 -9.80 12.57
N LEU A 142 -7.27 -10.56 13.09
CA LEU A 142 -8.41 -11.06 12.32
C LEU A 142 -9.39 -9.91 12.07
N ILE A 143 -9.78 -9.70 10.81
CA ILE A 143 -10.75 -8.64 10.44
C ILE A 143 -12.04 -9.16 9.82
N PHE A 144 -12.05 -10.39 9.31
CA PHE A 144 -13.25 -10.96 8.70
C PHE A 144 -13.24 -12.49 8.67
N THR A 145 -14.44 -13.08 8.71
CA THR A 145 -14.69 -14.51 8.48
C THR A 145 -15.85 -14.63 7.49
N PHE A 146 -15.71 -15.50 6.50
CA PHE A 146 -16.69 -15.70 5.41
C PHE A 146 -17.88 -16.56 5.81
#